data_AF-A0A966SXJ7-F1
#
_entry.id   AF-A0A966SXJ7-F1
#
_cell.length_a   1.000
_cell.length_b   1.000
_cell.length_c   1.000
_cell.angle_alpha   90.00
_cell.angle_beta   90.00
_cell.angle_gamma   90.00
#
_symmetry.space_group_name_H-M   'P 1'
#
loop_
_entity.id
_entity.type
_entity.pdbx_description
1 polymer ?
#
loop_
_entity_poly.entity_id
_entity_poly.type
_entity_poly.pdbx_seq_one_letter_code
_entity_poly.pdbx_strand_id
1 'polypeptide(L)'
;MSATAPDTLASLSRAPFNLAPDDIAWVRRTLAGLSTTDRIGQLMLYATFGDDPGTVRSIMATRPGGIHRFMGPNLAQGLEATRIALEESEIPPLVSGDLEGGPMSFPFMVPVPNQLAMAACGDPDLTAEIATMLASEARVLGFNWSFTPVVDINARFRAAAVGTRSYGSDLETVVSHAVAYVRALQASGVAASVKHWPGDGFDERDQHLLTSINPLAFEEWETLSGHAFRKTIEAGVLTVMAAHIALPSWQRRMGGTDSDRWLYEPASLSRRLTTDLLRGHLGFNGLVVSDATPMAGLTGWADRATAVPLAIEAGCDVFLFPVEGVDARLMEEGLRTGRLSEARLEEACLRVLALKAALGLHRRPVSERIATLDEARAILRGSMIRFWAEIPTVMVSFGQPYLLNDAPQLGTYVNAYTVQAPWQRAVARKLLGQEAWEGVSPVDPFCGDPSARFSGPLPVRG
;
A
#
# COMPACT_ATOMS: atom_id res chain seq x y z
N MET A 1 1.05 -6.04 -34.81
CA MET A 1 1.94 -7.22 -34.82
C MET A 1 2.36 -7.48 -33.39
N SER A 2 1.80 -8.51 -32.76
CA SER A 2 2.00 -8.84 -31.36
C SER A 2 3.30 -9.64 -31.20
N ALA A 3 4.29 -9.07 -30.54
CA ALA A 3 5.55 -9.70 -30.16
C ALA A 3 5.69 -9.58 -28.63
N THR A 4 5.09 -10.47 -27.84
CA THR A 4 4.97 -10.21 -26.38
C THR A 4 5.09 -11.40 -25.41
N ALA A 5 5.74 -12.52 -25.76
CA ALA A 5 6.13 -13.54 -24.76
C ALA A 5 7.65 -13.81 -24.69
N PRO A 6 8.36 -14.03 -25.82
CA PRO A 6 9.80 -14.31 -25.80
C PRO A 6 10.65 -13.16 -25.26
N ASP A 7 10.26 -11.93 -25.58
CA ASP A 7 10.99 -10.71 -25.18
C ASP A 7 10.85 -10.42 -23.68
N THR A 8 9.72 -10.79 -23.06
CA THR A 8 9.46 -10.57 -21.63
C THR A 8 10.33 -11.48 -20.77
N LEU A 9 10.45 -12.76 -21.12
CA LEU A 9 11.30 -13.67 -20.36
C LEU A 9 12.77 -13.23 -20.44
N ALA A 10 13.23 -12.77 -21.61
CA ALA A 10 14.56 -12.21 -21.78
C ALA A 10 14.74 -10.91 -20.97
N SER A 11 13.70 -10.08 -20.86
CA SER A 11 13.76 -8.82 -20.13
C SER A 11 13.93 -8.98 -18.61
N LEU A 12 13.63 -10.15 -18.04
CA LEU A 12 13.77 -10.41 -16.61
C LEU A 12 15.23 -10.38 -16.12
N SER A 13 16.19 -10.57 -17.02
CA SER A 13 17.62 -10.43 -16.74
C SER A 13 18.09 -8.98 -16.61
N ARG A 14 17.25 -8.01 -17.03
CA ARG A 14 17.55 -6.58 -17.02
C ARG A 14 16.93 -5.91 -15.79
N ALA A 15 17.35 -4.68 -15.51
CA ALA A 15 16.74 -3.85 -14.48
C ALA A 15 15.20 -3.72 -14.71
N PRO A 16 14.40 -3.63 -13.63
CA PRO A 16 14.81 -3.64 -12.23
C PRO A 16 14.99 -5.05 -11.63
N PHE A 17 14.54 -6.11 -12.31
CA PHE A 17 14.54 -7.47 -11.74
C PHE A 17 15.95 -8.07 -11.60
N ASN A 18 16.81 -7.89 -12.62
CA ASN A 18 18.18 -8.40 -12.63
C ASN A 18 18.29 -9.89 -12.24
N LEU A 19 17.36 -10.73 -12.72
CA LEU A 19 17.28 -12.13 -12.29
C LEU A 19 18.46 -12.96 -12.81
N ALA A 20 18.97 -13.84 -11.94
CA ALA A 20 19.95 -14.85 -12.35
C ALA A 20 19.30 -15.95 -13.21
N PRO A 21 20.09 -16.71 -13.99
CA PRO A 21 19.55 -17.78 -14.84
C PRO A 21 18.66 -18.80 -14.10
N ASP A 22 19.02 -19.16 -12.87
CA ASP A 22 18.23 -20.11 -12.06
C ASP A 22 16.89 -19.54 -11.62
N ASP A 23 16.82 -18.23 -11.34
CA ASP A 23 15.57 -17.52 -11.03
C ASP A 23 14.65 -17.48 -12.24
N ILE A 24 15.19 -17.16 -13.42
CA ILE A 24 14.45 -17.18 -14.69
C ILE A 24 13.94 -18.59 -14.98
N ALA A 25 14.76 -19.61 -14.71
CA ALA A 25 14.37 -21.00 -14.87
C ALA A 25 13.24 -21.41 -13.91
N TRP A 26 13.26 -20.91 -12.66
CA TRP A 26 12.15 -21.08 -11.72
C TRP A 26 10.88 -20.40 -12.24
N VAL A 27 10.94 -19.12 -12.65
CA VAL A 27 9.79 -18.39 -13.21
C VAL A 27 9.16 -19.16 -14.37
N ARG A 28 9.99 -19.61 -15.33
CA ARG A 28 9.52 -20.35 -16.51
C ARG A 28 8.85 -21.67 -16.13
N ARG A 29 9.45 -22.46 -15.22
CA ARG A 29 8.88 -23.75 -14.79
C ARG A 29 7.58 -23.55 -14.03
N THR A 30 7.53 -22.58 -13.12
CA THR A 30 6.33 -22.26 -12.35
C THR A 30 5.20 -21.86 -13.28
N LEU A 31 5.42 -20.93 -14.22
CA LEU A 31 4.41 -20.50 -15.18
C LEU A 31 3.87 -21.64 -16.04
N ALA A 32 4.75 -22.54 -16.50
CA ALA A 32 4.36 -23.70 -17.31
C ALA A 32 3.48 -24.70 -16.55
N GLY A 33 3.59 -24.73 -15.21
CA GLY A 33 2.75 -25.56 -14.34
C GLY A 33 1.40 -24.94 -13.97
N LEU A 34 1.18 -23.64 -14.24
CA LEU A 34 -0.06 -22.96 -13.88
C LEU A 34 -1.17 -23.21 -14.90
N SER A 35 -2.36 -23.55 -14.40
CA SER A 35 -3.59 -23.48 -15.19
C SER A 35 -3.97 -22.03 -15.50
N THR A 36 -4.91 -21.81 -16.42
CA THR A 36 -5.44 -20.45 -16.70
C THR A 36 -6.05 -19.80 -15.45
N THR A 37 -6.80 -20.55 -14.64
CA THR A 37 -7.37 -20.05 -13.39
C THR A 37 -6.28 -19.69 -12.38
N ASP A 38 -5.22 -20.50 -12.26
CA ASP A 38 -4.08 -20.15 -11.39
C ASP A 38 -3.35 -18.89 -11.87
N ARG A 39 -3.17 -18.73 -13.19
CA ARG A 39 -2.58 -17.52 -13.78
C ARG A 39 -3.39 -16.27 -13.43
N ILE A 40 -4.71 -16.34 -13.56
CA ILE A 40 -5.61 -15.26 -13.16
C ILE A 40 -5.49 -15.00 -11.65
N GLY A 41 -5.46 -16.05 -10.83
CA GLY A 41 -5.22 -15.95 -9.39
C GLY A 41 -3.94 -15.19 -9.07
N GLN A 42 -2.84 -15.47 -9.79
CA GLN A 42 -1.56 -14.77 -9.60
C GLN A 42 -1.62 -13.26 -9.89
N LEU A 43 -2.60 -12.78 -10.67
CA LEU A 43 -2.77 -11.34 -10.91
C LEU A 43 -3.56 -10.64 -9.80
N MET A 44 -4.14 -11.38 -8.85
CA MET A 44 -5.02 -10.84 -7.81
C MET A 44 -4.27 -10.57 -6.50
N LEU A 45 -4.48 -9.38 -5.93
CA LEU A 45 -3.97 -9.01 -4.61
C LEU A 45 -5.13 -8.57 -3.71
N TYR A 46 -5.59 -9.46 -2.83
CA TYR A 46 -6.75 -9.24 -1.97
C TYR A 46 -6.42 -8.40 -0.73
N ALA A 47 -7.29 -7.46 -0.37
CA ALA A 47 -7.21 -6.79 0.92
C ALA A 47 -7.67 -7.74 2.05
N THR A 48 -6.96 -7.70 3.17
CA THR A 48 -7.31 -8.39 4.41
C THR A 48 -7.41 -7.37 5.53
N PHE A 49 -8.51 -7.42 6.29
CA PHE A 49 -8.78 -6.51 7.40
C PHE A 49 -8.93 -7.29 8.70
N GLY A 50 -8.43 -6.74 9.80
CA GLY A 50 -8.72 -7.25 11.15
C GLY A 50 -8.08 -8.60 11.50
N ASP A 51 -7.20 -9.13 10.65
CA ASP A 51 -6.38 -10.32 10.91
C ASP A 51 -7.16 -11.59 11.26
N ASP A 52 -8.39 -11.75 10.74
CA ASP A 52 -9.17 -12.97 10.94
C ASP A 52 -8.56 -14.17 10.19
N PRO A 53 -8.11 -15.24 10.87
CA PRO A 53 -7.52 -16.42 10.25
C PRO A 53 -8.43 -17.11 9.22
N GLY A 54 -9.74 -17.16 9.50
CA GLY A 54 -10.72 -17.83 8.61
C GLY A 54 -10.83 -17.12 7.27
N THR A 55 -10.93 -15.79 7.31
CA THR A 55 -10.94 -14.92 6.14
C THR A 55 -9.68 -15.07 5.31
N VAL A 56 -8.49 -15.11 5.95
CA VAL A 56 -7.24 -15.33 5.22
C VAL A 56 -7.23 -16.70 4.55
N ARG A 57 -7.65 -17.78 5.23
CA ARG A 57 -7.73 -19.11 4.60
C ARG A 57 -8.68 -19.14 3.40
N SER A 58 -9.84 -18.48 3.48
CA SER A 58 -10.78 -18.37 2.36
C SER A 58 -10.12 -17.72 1.15
N ILE A 59 -9.46 -16.58 1.37
CA ILE A 59 -8.74 -15.86 0.32
C ILE A 59 -7.63 -16.73 -0.27
N MET A 60 -6.81 -17.38 0.57
CA MET A 60 -5.70 -18.21 0.09
C MET A 60 -6.15 -19.44 -0.68
N ALA A 61 -7.33 -20.00 -0.38
CA ALA A 61 -7.92 -21.09 -1.15
C ALA A 61 -8.19 -20.71 -2.62
N THR A 62 -8.32 -19.42 -2.94
CA THR A 62 -8.42 -18.92 -4.32
C THR A 62 -7.07 -18.84 -5.06
N ARG A 63 -5.97 -19.21 -4.38
CA ARG A 63 -4.58 -19.22 -4.89
C ARG A 63 -4.13 -17.87 -5.47
N PRO A 64 -4.30 -16.76 -4.72
CA PRO A 64 -3.97 -15.43 -5.21
C PRO A 64 -2.47 -15.22 -5.40
N GLY A 65 -2.11 -14.18 -6.13
CA GLY A 65 -0.72 -13.70 -6.26
C GLY A 65 -0.17 -13.21 -4.93
N GLY A 66 -1.04 -12.68 -4.08
CA GLY A 66 -0.72 -12.27 -2.73
C GLY A 66 -1.89 -11.61 -2.00
N ILE A 67 -1.57 -10.98 -0.87
CA ILE A 67 -2.51 -10.22 -0.05
C ILE A 67 -1.93 -8.86 0.33
N HIS A 68 -2.82 -7.93 0.60
CA HIS A 68 -2.53 -6.66 1.25
C HIS A 68 -3.07 -6.69 2.68
N ARG A 69 -2.28 -6.25 3.65
CA ARG A 69 -2.61 -6.37 5.08
C ARG A 69 -2.96 -5.00 5.64
N PHE A 70 -4.21 -4.83 6.04
CA PHE A 70 -4.62 -3.82 7.02
C PHE A 70 -4.58 -4.47 8.40
N MET A 71 -3.40 -4.45 9.02
CA MET A 71 -3.18 -5.15 10.29
C MET A 71 -3.97 -4.50 11.42
N GLY A 72 -4.56 -5.34 12.26
CA GLY A 72 -5.20 -4.96 13.51
C GLY A 72 -4.19 -4.68 14.62
N PRO A 73 -4.68 -4.29 15.81
CA PRO A 73 -3.81 -3.94 16.94
C PRO A 73 -3.19 -5.16 17.64
N ASN A 74 -3.67 -6.38 17.37
CA ASN A 74 -3.17 -7.60 18.02
C ASN A 74 -2.02 -8.23 17.22
N LEU A 75 -0.79 -8.04 17.69
CA LEU A 75 0.42 -8.57 17.04
C LEU A 75 0.39 -10.09 16.83
N ALA A 76 -0.05 -10.85 17.83
CA ALA A 76 -0.08 -12.32 17.75
C ALA A 76 -1.04 -12.80 16.66
N GLN A 77 -2.23 -12.19 16.60
CA GLN A 77 -3.22 -12.48 15.56
C GLN A 77 -2.71 -12.05 14.17
N GLY A 78 -2.09 -10.86 14.07
CA GLY A 78 -1.51 -10.37 12.83
C GLY A 78 -0.39 -11.25 12.27
N LEU A 79 0.47 -11.79 13.13
CA LEU A 79 1.50 -12.75 12.73
C LEU A 79 0.90 -14.10 12.32
N GLU A 80 -0.12 -14.59 13.03
CA GLU A 80 -0.80 -15.83 12.68
C GLU A 80 -1.49 -15.74 11.31
N ALA A 81 -2.24 -14.66 11.07
CA ALA A 81 -2.87 -14.40 9.79
C ALA A 81 -1.84 -14.36 8.64
N THR A 82 -0.71 -13.70 8.82
CA THR A 82 0.34 -13.69 7.78
C THR A 82 1.00 -15.06 7.61
N ARG A 83 1.22 -15.82 8.69
CA ARG A 83 1.78 -17.18 8.63
C ARG A 83 0.87 -18.13 7.85
N ILE A 84 -0.43 -18.09 8.10
CA ILE A 84 -1.43 -18.83 7.33
C ILE A 84 -1.33 -18.48 5.84
N ALA A 85 -1.22 -17.20 5.51
CA ALA A 85 -1.05 -16.79 4.12
C ALA A 85 0.19 -17.42 3.46
N LEU A 86 1.31 -17.47 4.19
CA LEU A 86 2.57 -18.03 3.69
C LEU A 86 2.57 -19.56 3.59
N GLU A 87 1.90 -20.27 4.50
CA GLU A 87 1.86 -21.74 4.58
C GLU A 87 0.81 -22.35 3.64
N GLU A 88 -0.33 -21.70 3.46
CA GLU A 88 -1.42 -22.15 2.56
C GLU A 88 -1.15 -21.80 1.08
N SER A 89 0.02 -21.23 0.79
CA SER A 89 0.45 -20.85 -0.56
C SER A 89 1.43 -21.85 -1.14
N GLU A 90 1.08 -22.49 -2.26
CA GLU A 90 2.02 -23.30 -3.03
C GLU A 90 3.11 -22.44 -3.71
N ILE A 91 2.71 -21.31 -4.30
CA ILE A 91 3.63 -20.30 -4.82
C ILE A 91 3.74 -19.20 -3.77
N PRO A 92 4.95 -18.84 -3.30
CA PRO A 92 5.14 -17.79 -2.29
C PRO A 92 4.32 -16.53 -2.60
N PRO A 93 3.47 -16.04 -1.67
CA PRO A 93 2.62 -14.90 -1.94
C PRO A 93 3.40 -13.60 -1.76
N LEU A 94 2.98 -12.56 -2.48
CA LEU A 94 3.34 -11.19 -2.13
C LEU A 94 2.52 -10.76 -0.92
N VAL A 95 3.16 -10.12 0.06
CA VAL A 95 2.48 -9.58 1.24
C VAL A 95 2.79 -8.10 1.29
N SER A 96 1.75 -7.30 1.03
CA SER A 96 1.87 -5.85 0.85
C SER A 96 1.21 -5.03 1.95
N GLY A 97 1.68 -3.80 2.14
CA GLY A 97 1.10 -2.80 3.04
C GLY A 97 1.46 -1.38 2.61
N ASP A 98 0.71 -0.39 3.09
CA ASP A 98 1.01 1.04 2.90
C ASP A 98 1.95 1.56 3.99
N LEU A 99 3.26 1.31 3.83
CA LEU A 99 4.30 1.70 4.82
C LEU A 99 4.74 3.18 4.68
N GLU A 100 3.79 4.12 4.59
CA GLU A 100 4.06 5.55 4.33
C GLU A 100 4.55 6.33 5.55
N GLY A 101 4.45 5.74 6.75
CA GLY A 101 4.69 6.45 8.00
C GLY A 101 3.52 7.33 8.43
N GLY A 102 3.76 8.18 9.43
CA GLY A 102 2.73 9.05 10.02
C GLY A 102 1.49 8.24 10.45
N PRO A 103 0.26 8.67 10.09
CA PRO A 103 -0.97 7.97 10.49
C PRO A 103 -1.13 6.58 9.87
N MET A 104 -0.31 6.21 8.88
CA MET A 104 -0.32 4.88 8.25
C MET A 104 0.70 3.91 8.87
N SER A 105 1.34 4.30 9.98
CA SER A 105 2.21 3.39 10.73
C SER A 105 1.39 2.32 11.45
N PHE A 106 1.79 1.05 11.35
CA PHE A 106 1.11 -0.01 12.07
C PHE A 106 1.34 0.08 13.59
N PRO A 107 0.36 -0.34 14.43
CA PRO A 107 0.40 -0.10 15.88
C PRO A 107 1.63 -0.65 16.63
N PHE A 108 2.25 -1.71 16.12
CA PHE A 108 3.40 -2.39 16.73
C PHE A 108 4.75 -1.96 16.12
N MET A 109 4.75 -1.21 15.02
CA MET A 109 5.99 -0.70 14.42
C MET A 109 6.40 0.62 15.07
N VAL A 110 7.66 1.00 14.87
CA VAL A 110 8.13 2.34 15.20
C VAL A 110 7.35 3.37 14.37
N PRO A 111 6.65 4.34 14.99
CA PRO A 111 6.11 5.47 14.27
C PRO A 111 7.26 6.28 13.66
N VAL A 112 7.19 6.44 12.35
CA VAL A 112 8.11 7.27 11.59
C VAL A 112 7.38 8.51 11.06
N PRO A 113 8.09 9.60 10.75
CA PRO A 113 7.47 10.77 10.12
C PRO A 113 6.83 10.39 8.77
N ASN A 114 5.79 11.12 8.36
CA ASN A 114 5.34 11.05 6.97
C ASN A 114 6.39 11.65 6.02
N GLN A 115 6.21 11.44 4.72
CA GLN A 115 7.19 11.86 3.70
C GLN A 115 7.44 13.37 3.69
N LEU A 116 6.42 14.21 3.94
CA LEU A 116 6.63 15.65 4.03
C LEU A 116 7.53 16.04 5.20
N ALA A 117 7.37 15.40 6.35
CA ALA A 117 8.22 15.63 7.52
C ALA A 117 9.65 15.09 7.30
N MET A 118 9.81 13.96 6.60
CA MET A 118 11.14 13.49 6.16
C MET A 118 11.82 14.51 5.24
N ALA A 119 11.09 15.06 4.26
CA ALA A 119 11.60 16.11 3.39
C ALA A 119 11.96 17.39 4.14
N ALA A 120 11.17 17.78 5.15
CA ALA A 120 11.44 18.97 5.96
C ALA A 120 12.75 18.86 6.78
N CYS A 121 13.26 17.64 7.00
CA CYS A 121 14.58 17.42 7.59
C CYS A 121 15.72 17.79 6.61
N GLY A 122 15.45 17.83 5.30
CA GLY A 122 16.41 18.19 4.26
C GLY A 122 17.56 17.20 4.09
N ASP A 123 17.37 15.95 4.54
CA ASP A 123 18.39 14.91 4.57
C ASP A 123 17.87 13.59 3.95
N PRO A 124 18.23 13.30 2.69
CA PRO A 124 17.92 12.04 2.04
C PRO A 124 18.60 10.81 2.67
N ASP A 125 19.75 10.97 3.34
CA ASP A 125 20.43 9.85 4.02
C ASP A 125 19.63 9.44 5.26
N LEU A 126 19.10 10.41 6.02
CA LEU A 126 18.14 10.14 7.09
C LEU A 126 16.88 9.42 6.58
N THR A 127 16.42 9.76 5.36
CA THR A 127 15.29 9.06 4.73
C THR A 127 15.63 7.60 4.41
N ALA A 128 16.85 7.33 3.95
CA ALA A 128 17.33 5.96 3.74
C ALA A 128 17.41 5.18 5.06
N GLU A 129 17.90 5.78 6.14
CA GLU A 129 17.94 5.15 7.47
C GLU A 129 16.54 4.78 7.97
N ILE A 130 15.58 5.70 7.84
CA ILE A 130 14.17 5.46 8.18
C ILE A 130 13.58 4.33 7.33
N ALA A 131 13.83 4.33 6.02
CA ALA A 131 13.35 3.29 5.11
C ALA A 131 13.95 1.91 5.44
N THR A 132 15.24 1.83 5.79
CA THR A 132 15.88 0.59 6.26
C THR A 132 15.26 0.08 7.55
N MET A 133 14.99 0.97 8.51
CA MET A 133 14.32 0.62 9.76
C MET A 133 12.90 0.09 9.51
N LEU A 134 12.11 0.79 8.70
CA LEU A 134 10.76 0.36 8.30
C LEU A 134 10.77 -1.01 7.64
N ALA A 135 11.67 -1.24 6.67
CA ALA A 135 11.76 -2.52 5.98
C ALA A 135 12.15 -3.66 6.92
N SER A 136 13.05 -3.41 7.87
CA SER A 136 13.44 -4.39 8.88
C SER A 136 12.24 -4.84 9.72
N GLU A 137 11.45 -3.90 10.23
CA GLU A 137 10.26 -4.22 11.03
C GLU A 137 9.13 -4.81 10.18
N ALA A 138 8.91 -4.33 8.96
CA ALA A 138 7.91 -4.88 8.05
C ALA A 138 8.20 -6.35 7.71
N ARG A 139 9.47 -6.72 7.52
CA ARG A 139 9.86 -8.12 7.26
C ARG A 139 9.61 -9.06 8.42
N VAL A 140 9.71 -8.59 9.67
CA VAL A 140 9.35 -9.38 10.86
C VAL A 140 7.90 -9.83 10.78
N LEU A 141 7.04 -8.98 10.25
CA LEU A 141 5.61 -9.21 10.10
C LEU A 141 5.23 -9.96 8.82
N GLY A 142 6.22 -10.25 7.96
CA GLY A 142 6.03 -10.98 6.71
C GLY A 142 5.84 -10.12 5.46
N PHE A 143 5.86 -8.79 5.58
CA PHE A 143 5.78 -7.91 4.41
C PHE A 143 7.02 -8.05 3.53
N ASN A 144 6.78 -8.08 2.22
CA ASN A 144 7.83 -8.14 1.21
C ASN A 144 7.59 -7.15 0.06
N TRP A 145 6.51 -6.38 0.12
CA TRP A 145 6.17 -5.33 -0.82
C TRP A 145 5.54 -4.15 -0.10
N SER A 146 6.01 -2.94 -0.37
CA SER A 146 5.42 -1.72 0.14
C SER A 146 4.85 -0.88 -0.99
N PHE A 147 3.68 -0.29 -0.77
CA PHE A 147 3.13 0.71 -1.66
C PHE A 147 3.70 2.10 -1.38
N THR A 148 5.03 2.20 -1.33
CA THR A 148 5.79 3.42 -1.05
C THR A 148 7.12 3.44 -1.83
N PRO A 149 7.69 4.62 -2.12
CA PRO A 149 7.27 5.96 -1.70
C PRO A 149 6.27 6.64 -2.65
N VAL A 150 5.69 7.76 -2.20
CA VAL A 150 4.87 8.65 -3.02
C VAL A 150 5.79 9.65 -3.72
N VAL A 151 5.69 9.73 -5.04
CA VAL A 151 6.52 10.61 -5.90
C VAL A 151 5.71 11.74 -6.54
N ASP A 152 4.46 11.91 -6.09
CA ASP A 152 3.61 13.02 -6.52
C ASP A 152 4.20 14.36 -6.09
N ILE A 153 4.00 15.39 -6.91
CA ILE A 153 4.47 16.74 -6.61
C ILE A 153 3.28 17.49 -6.01
N ASN A 154 3.41 17.92 -4.75
CA ASN A 154 2.34 18.60 -4.02
C ASN A 154 2.18 20.06 -4.46
N ALA A 155 1.89 20.28 -5.74
CA ALA A 155 1.87 21.60 -6.37
C ALA A 155 0.65 22.44 -5.96
N ARG A 156 -0.51 21.81 -5.73
CA ARG A 156 -1.73 22.47 -5.29
C ARG A 156 -1.94 22.24 -3.80
N PHE A 157 -1.96 23.32 -3.02
CA PHE A 157 -2.21 23.26 -1.58
C PHE A 157 -3.57 22.63 -1.20
N ARG A 158 -4.51 22.54 -2.15
CA ARG A 158 -5.82 21.90 -1.99
C ARG A 158 -5.89 20.48 -2.58
N ALA A 159 -4.79 19.91 -3.08
CA ALA A 159 -4.75 18.51 -3.48
C ALA A 159 -4.96 17.61 -2.27
N ALA A 160 -6.22 17.22 -2.05
CA ALA A 160 -6.66 16.53 -0.84
C ALA A 160 -6.02 15.15 -0.66
N ALA A 161 -5.74 14.45 -1.77
CA ALA A 161 -5.20 13.09 -1.74
C ALA A 161 -3.70 13.01 -1.45
N VAL A 162 -2.93 14.06 -1.78
CA VAL A 162 -1.47 14.09 -1.62
C VAL A 162 -1.09 14.62 -0.24
N GLY A 163 -1.42 15.88 0.06
CA GLY A 163 -1.18 16.49 1.38
C GLY A 163 0.22 16.20 1.94
N THR A 164 0.27 15.59 3.13
CA THR A 164 1.54 15.27 3.83
C THR A 164 2.21 13.96 3.39
N ARG A 165 1.63 13.27 2.40
CA ARG A 165 2.11 11.98 1.88
C ARG A 165 3.21 12.13 0.84
N SER A 166 3.36 13.30 0.21
CA SER A 166 4.47 13.62 -0.70
C SER A 166 5.62 14.27 0.05
N TYR A 167 6.83 14.22 -0.51
CA TYR A 167 8.01 14.97 -0.08
C TYR A 167 7.93 16.49 -0.34
N GLY A 168 6.82 16.99 -0.90
CA GLY A 168 6.57 18.42 -1.07
C GLY A 168 6.35 18.84 -2.51
N SER A 169 6.55 20.13 -2.80
CA SER A 169 6.30 20.72 -4.11
C SER A 169 7.57 20.97 -4.94
N ASP A 170 8.76 20.78 -4.35
CA ASP A 170 10.04 20.92 -5.03
C ASP A 170 10.48 19.58 -5.64
N LEU A 171 10.74 19.58 -6.95
CA LEU A 171 11.06 18.36 -7.71
C LEU A 171 12.34 17.68 -7.21
N GLU A 172 13.40 18.44 -6.96
CA GLU A 172 14.70 17.88 -6.54
C GLU A 172 14.60 17.25 -5.15
N THR A 173 13.84 17.87 -4.25
CA THR A 173 13.50 17.30 -2.94
C THR A 173 12.73 15.99 -3.10
N VAL A 174 11.67 15.97 -3.93
CA VAL A 174 10.89 14.75 -4.18
C VAL A 174 11.77 13.63 -4.74
N VAL A 175 12.58 13.92 -5.74
CA VAL A 175 13.45 12.94 -6.40
C VAL A 175 14.52 12.39 -5.46
N SER A 176 15.24 13.26 -4.76
CA SER A 176 16.36 12.85 -3.89
C SER A 176 15.89 11.94 -2.76
N HIS A 177 14.81 12.32 -2.08
CA HIS A 177 14.23 11.50 -1.02
C HIS A 177 13.60 10.20 -1.55
N ALA A 178 12.86 10.24 -2.66
CA ALA A 178 12.26 9.04 -3.23
C ALA A 178 13.29 8.01 -3.70
N VAL A 179 14.38 8.46 -4.34
CA VAL A 179 15.47 7.57 -4.78
C VAL A 179 16.19 6.95 -3.58
N ALA A 180 16.47 7.74 -2.53
CA ALA A 180 17.07 7.24 -1.30
C ALA A 180 16.17 6.17 -0.64
N TYR A 181 14.87 6.46 -0.52
CA TYR A 181 13.88 5.53 0.03
C TYR A 181 13.78 4.23 -0.78
N VAL A 182 13.63 4.31 -2.11
CA VAL A 182 13.53 3.13 -2.99
C VAL A 182 14.75 2.21 -2.83
N ARG A 183 15.96 2.78 -2.85
CA ARG A 183 17.19 1.99 -2.72
C ARG A 183 17.29 1.30 -1.36
N ALA A 184 17.06 2.04 -0.28
CA ALA A 184 17.16 1.53 1.07
C ALA A 184 16.12 0.44 1.38
N LEU A 185 14.87 0.66 0.98
CA LEU A 185 13.78 -0.29 1.19
C LEU A 185 14.03 -1.62 0.45
N GLN A 186 14.40 -1.54 -0.84
CA GLN A 186 14.67 -2.71 -1.68
C GLN A 186 15.93 -3.46 -1.25
N ALA A 187 17.00 -2.75 -0.88
CA ALA A 187 18.21 -3.37 -0.32
C ALA A 187 17.92 -4.14 0.97
N SER A 188 16.88 -3.74 1.71
CA SER A 188 16.44 -4.39 2.95
C SER A 188 15.48 -5.56 2.70
N GLY A 189 15.17 -5.87 1.44
CA GLY A 189 14.39 -7.05 1.02
C GLY A 189 12.88 -6.81 0.91
N VAL A 190 12.43 -5.56 0.81
CA VAL A 190 11.03 -5.18 0.59
C VAL A 190 10.93 -4.40 -0.72
N ALA A 191 10.11 -4.85 -1.66
CA ALA A 191 9.91 -4.14 -2.92
C ALA A 191 9.28 -2.76 -2.69
N ALA A 192 9.77 -1.73 -3.37
CA ALA A 192 9.17 -0.40 -3.36
C ALA A 192 8.20 -0.24 -4.53
N SER A 193 7.14 0.54 -4.32
CA SER A 193 6.18 0.93 -5.35
C SER A 193 6.05 2.44 -5.41
N VAL A 194 6.55 3.05 -6.48
CA VAL A 194 6.36 4.49 -6.69
C VAL A 194 4.94 4.76 -7.17
N LYS A 195 4.31 5.77 -6.58
CA LYS A 195 2.90 6.12 -6.82
C LYS A 195 2.70 7.65 -6.76
N HIS A 196 1.70 8.20 -7.44
CA HIS A 196 0.57 7.52 -8.10
C HIS A 196 0.65 7.79 -9.61
N TRP A 197 1.07 6.81 -10.43
CA TRP A 197 1.27 7.03 -11.87
C TRP A 197 -0.04 7.48 -12.55
N PRO A 198 -0.06 8.60 -13.32
CA PRO A 198 1.06 9.33 -13.90
C PRO A 198 1.48 10.62 -13.14
N GLY A 199 1.02 10.79 -11.90
CA GLY A 199 1.37 11.88 -11.00
C GLY A 199 0.14 12.62 -10.50
N ASP A 200 -0.11 12.59 -9.19
CA ASP A 200 -1.13 13.37 -8.50
C ASP A 200 -0.57 14.74 -8.03
N GLY A 201 -1.38 15.55 -7.35
CA GLY A 201 -0.98 16.81 -6.70
C GLY A 201 -1.21 18.08 -7.51
N PHE A 202 -1.69 17.95 -8.75
CA PHE A 202 -2.06 19.06 -9.63
C PHE A 202 -3.58 19.27 -9.76
N ASP A 203 -4.37 18.30 -9.30
CA ASP A 203 -5.82 18.37 -9.17
C ASP A 203 -6.20 18.61 -7.70
N GLU A 204 -7.28 19.34 -7.45
CA GLU A 204 -7.78 19.54 -6.08
C GLU A 204 -8.76 18.43 -5.66
N ARG A 205 -9.11 17.54 -6.60
CA ARG A 205 -10.06 16.45 -6.40
C ARG A 205 -9.35 15.15 -6.04
N ASP A 206 -10.02 14.34 -5.23
CA ASP A 206 -9.50 13.06 -4.77
C ASP A 206 -9.92 11.90 -5.70
N GLN A 207 -8.96 11.10 -6.14
CA GLN A 207 -9.22 9.93 -6.98
C GLN A 207 -10.03 8.82 -6.29
N HIS A 208 -10.14 8.85 -4.95
CA HIS A 208 -11.09 8.00 -4.22
C HIS A 208 -12.55 8.30 -4.59
N LEU A 209 -12.84 9.53 -5.06
CA LEU A 209 -14.19 10.04 -5.31
C LEU A 209 -14.54 10.19 -6.80
N LEU A 210 -13.55 10.31 -7.69
CA LEU A 210 -13.75 10.46 -9.13
C LEU A 210 -12.44 10.24 -9.90
N THR A 211 -12.45 10.14 -11.23
CA THR A 211 -11.21 10.11 -12.01
C THR A 211 -10.57 11.50 -11.98
N SER A 212 -9.45 11.68 -11.26
CA SER A 212 -8.75 12.96 -11.21
C SER A 212 -7.88 13.15 -12.46
N ILE A 213 -7.38 14.36 -12.67
CA ILE A 213 -6.71 14.77 -13.90
C ILE A 213 -5.39 15.43 -13.54
N ASN A 214 -4.28 14.91 -14.07
CA ASN A 214 -3.05 15.67 -14.19
C ASN A 214 -3.21 16.64 -15.39
N PRO A 215 -3.34 17.96 -15.15
CA PRO A 215 -3.74 18.92 -16.18
C PRO A 215 -2.55 19.49 -16.96
N LEU A 216 -1.32 19.08 -16.65
CA LEU A 216 -0.10 19.66 -17.19
C LEU A 216 -0.03 19.48 -18.72
N ALA A 217 0.54 20.49 -19.41
CA ALA A 217 1.03 20.29 -20.77
C ALA A 217 2.07 19.16 -20.77
N PHE A 218 2.21 18.42 -21.87
CA PHE A 218 3.04 17.22 -21.85
C PHE A 218 4.52 17.54 -21.59
N GLU A 219 5.01 18.65 -22.15
CA GLU A 219 6.36 19.13 -21.97
C GLU A 219 6.63 19.47 -20.49
N GLU A 220 5.66 20.10 -19.83
CA GLU A 220 5.74 20.41 -18.40
C GLU A 220 5.68 19.13 -17.55
N TRP A 221 4.74 18.23 -17.86
CA TRP A 221 4.65 16.91 -17.23
C TRP A 221 5.96 16.14 -17.34
N GLU A 222 6.61 16.14 -18.52
CA GLU A 222 7.86 15.43 -18.76
C GLU A 222 9.02 15.98 -17.92
N THR A 223 9.02 17.28 -17.64
CA THR A 223 10.01 17.94 -16.77
C THR A 223 9.70 17.81 -15.28
N LEU A 224 8.46 17.53 -14.90
CA LEU A 224 8.00 17.42 -13.51
C LEU A 224 7.70 15.95 -13.15
N SER A 225 6.43 15.53 -13.19
CA SER A 225 6.00 14.18 -12.81
C SER A 225 6.76 13.09 -13.59
N GLY A 226 6.90 13.24 -14.91
CA GLY A 226 7.67 12.33 -15.75
C GLY A 226 9.14 12.23 -15.34
N HIS A 227 9.75 13.32 -14.89
CA HIS A 227 11.11 13.32 -14.35
C HIS A 227 11.22 12.53 -13.04
N ALA A 228 10.27 12.72 -12.12
CA ALA A 228 10.23 11.98 -10.85
C ALA A 228 10.12 10.45 -11.06
N PHE A 229 9.23 10.02 -11.96
CA PHE A 229 9.13 8.61 -12.34
C PHE A 229 10.39 8.11 -13.05
N ARG A 230 10.95 8.87 -14.01
CA ARG A 230 12.19 8.49 -14.70
C ARG A 230 13.34 8.26 -13.72
N LYS A 231 13.53 9.14 -12.75
CA LYS A 231 14.62 9.04 -11.76
C LYS A 231 14.50 7.81 -10.87
N THR A 232 13.27 7.43 -10.48
CA THR A 232 13.04 6.23 -9.68
C THR A 232 13.16 4.95 -10.50
N ILE A 233 12.78 4.97 -11.78
CA ILE A 233 13.06 3.87 -12.74
C ILE A 233 14.56 3.68 -12.92
N GLU A 234 15.32 4.76 -13.15
CA GLU A 234 16.79 4.74 -13.22
C GLU A 234 17.44 4.22 -11.92
N ALA A 235 16.82 4.49 -10.77
CA ALA A 235 17.24 3.96 -9.48
C ALA A 235 16.91 2.47 -9.26
N GLY A 236 16.17 1.85 -10.18
CA GLY A 236 15.83 0.44 -10.14
C GLY A 236 14.60 0.10 -9.30
N VAL A 237 13.60 0.99 -9.23
CA VAL A 237 12.33 0.67 -8.56
C VAL A 237 11.70 -0.59 -9.18
N LEU A 238 11.28 -1.54 -8.34
CA LEU A 238 10.71 -2.81 -8.76
C LEU A 238 9.28 -2.67 -9.25
N THR A 239 8.48 -1.80 -8.63
CA THR A 239 7.06 -1.66 -8.97
C THR A 239 6.60 -0.22 -9.13
N VAL A 240 5.54 -0.02 -9.92
CA VAL A 240 4.84 1.25 -10.11
C VAL A 240 3.35 1.02 -9.87
N MET A 241 2.69 1.90 -9.12
CA MET A 241 1.23 1.86 -8.96
C MET A 241 0.57 2.77 -9.99
N ALA A 242 -0.21 2.18 -10.91
CA ALA A 242 -1.03 2.86 -11.89
C ALA A 242 -2.35 3.31 -11.27
N ALA A 243 -2.51 4.62 -11.13
CA ALA A 243 -3.60 5.23 -10.39
C ALA A 243 -4.81 5.54 -11.25
N HIS A 244 -5.86 6.03 -10.60
CA HIS A 244 -7.10 6.44 -11.25
C HIS A 244 -7.07 7.91 -11.67
N ILE A 245 -5.95 8.28 -12.31
CA ILE A 245 -5.60 9.64 -12.71
C ILE A 245 -5.38 9.66 -14.22
N ALA A 246 -6.01 10.61 -14.90
CA ALA A 246 -5.84 10.82 -16.34
C ALA A 246 -4.71 11.80 -16.65
N LEU A 247 -4.09 11.65 -17.83
CA LEU A 247 -3.13 12.62 -18.40
C LEU A 247 -3.55 13.00 -19.83
N PRO A 248 -4.48 13.95 -20.00
CA PRO A 248 -5.02 14.31 -21.31
C PRO A 248 -3.98 14.81 -22.31
N SER A 249 -2.91 15.47 -21.83
CA SER A 249 -1.87 16.04 -22.70
C SER A 249 -1.11 14.98 -23.50
N TRP A 250 -0.75 13.84 -22.89
CA TRP A 250 -0.19 12.69 -23.63
C TRP A 250 -1.22 12.09 -24.59
N GLN A 251 -2.46 11.93 -24.14
CA GLN A 251 -3.50 11.29 -24.95
C GLN A 251 -3.83 12.11 -26.21
N ARG A 252 -3.75 13.45 -26.15
CA ARG A 252 -3.80 14.32 -27.34
C ARG A 252 -2.62 14.12 -28.29
N ARG A 253 -1.40 13.91 -27.77
CA ARG A 253 -0.23 13.57 -28.61
C ARG A 253 -0.38 12.25 -29.35
N MET A 254 -1.18 11.33 -28.80
CA MET A 254 -1.56 10.07 -29.44
C MET A 254 -2.73 10.21 -30.42
N GLY A 255 -3.11 11.44 -30.79
CA GLY A 255 -4.15 11.73 -31.79
C GLY A 255 -5.55 11.98 -31.22
N GLY A 256 -5.70 12.10 -29.89
CA GLY A 256 -6.99 12.38 -29.27
C GLY A 256 -7.45 13.82 -29.44
N THR A 257 -8.76 14.00 -29.53
CA THR A 257 -9.46 15.28 -29.72
C THR A 257 -10.36 15.57 -28.52
N ASP A 258 -10.78 16.82 -28.28
CA ASP A 258 -11.60 17.13 -27.10
C ASP A 258 -13.01 16.47 -27.11
N SER A 259 -13.45 15.92 -28.25
CA SER A 259 -14.64 15.06 -28.34
C SER A 259 -14.41 13.62 -27.87
N ASP A 260 -13.14 13.20 -27.74
CA ASP A 260 -12.78 11.86 -27.33
C ASP A 260 -12.85 11.69 -25.83
N ARG A 261 -13.81 10.87 -25.36
CA ARG A 261 -13.90 10.50 -23.95
C ARG A 261 -12.57 9.94 -23.45
N TRP A 262 -11.90 9.10 -24.23
CA TRP A 262 -10.68 8.42 -23.81
C TRP A 262 -9.50 9.36 -23.48
N LEU A 263 -9.57 10.65 -23.78
CA LEU A 263 -8.62 11.66 -23.27
C LEU A 263 -8.56 11.73 -21.74
N TYR A 264 -9.60 11.27 -21.04
CA TYR A 264 -9.70 11.29 -19.59
C TYR A 264 -9.67 9.87 -18.99
N GLU A 265 -9.27 8.87 -19.77
CA GLU A 265 -9.11 7.51 -19.27
C GLU A 265 -7.98 7.45 -18.22
N PRO A 266 -8.26 6.89 -17.02
CA PRO A 266 -7.25 6.80 -15.97
C PRO A 266 -6.10 5.87 -16.36
N ALA A 267 -4.91 6.13 -15.82
CA ALA A 267 -3.72 5.31 -16.10
C ALA A 267 -3.93 3.81 -15.81
N SER A 268 -4.68 3.46 -14.76
CA SER A 268 -5.02 2.07 -14.44
C SER A 268 -5.80 1.32 -15.53
N LEU A 269 -6.42 2.03 -16.48
CA LEU A 269 -7.20 1.46 -17.60
C LEU A 269 -6.66 1.88 -18.99
N SER A 270 -5.66 2.76 -19.06
CA SER A 270 -5.18 3.34 -20.31
C SER A 270 -3.92 2.65 -20.82
N ARG A 271 -4.05 1.92 -21.94
CA ARG A 271 -2.89 1.35 -22.67
C ARG A 271 -1.91 2.45 -23.07
N ARG A 272 -2.41 3.63 -23.45
CA ARG A 272 -1.58 4.78 -23.85
C ARG A 272 -0.69 5.26 -22.71
N LEU A 273 -1.19 5.26 -21.48
CA LEU A 273 -0.43 5.72 -20.31
C LEU A 273 0.44 4.61 -19.73
N THR A 274 -0.09 3.40 -19.55
CA THR A 274 0.63 2.34 -18.85
C THR A 274 1.54 1.53 -19.77
N THR A 275 1.15 1.30 -21.03
CA THR A 275 2.00 0.59 -21.98
C THR A 275 2.85 1.56 -22.81
N ASP A 276 2.22 2.50 -23.53
CA ASP A 276 2.96 3.32 -24.49
C ASP A 276 3.86 4.37 -23.79
N LEU A 277 3.39 5.03 -22.73
CA LEU A 277 4.16 6.04 -21.99
C LEU A 277 5.08 5.44 -20.92
N LEU A 278 4.56 4.66 -19.96
CA LEU A 278 5.38 4.13 -18.87
C LEU A 278 6.39 3.07 -19.33
N ARG A 279 5.94 2.03 -20.05
CA ARG A 279 6.85 0.97 -20.52
C ARG A 279 7.60 1.37 -21.79
N GLY A 280 6.91 2.02 -22.73
CA GLY A 280 7.50 2.44 -24.01
C GLY A 280 8.43 3.64 -23.87
N HIS A 281 7.89 4.83 -23.57
CA HIS A 281 8.66 6.08 -23.52
C HIS A 281 9.60 6.16 -22.32
N LEU A 282 9.19 5.75 -21.12
CA LEU A 282 10.04 5.78 -19.92
C LEU A 282 10.85 4.50 -19.70
N GLY A 283 10.60 3.45 -20.47
CA GLY A 283 11.40 2.21 -20.42
C GLY A 283 11.18 1.36 -19.16
N PHE A 284 10.07 1.52 -18.43
CA PHE A 284 9.83 0.75 -17.23
C PHE A 284 9.60 -0.75 -17.53
N ASN A 285 10.48 -1.60 -17.00
CA ASN A 285 10.42 -3.05 -17.18
C ASN A 285 9.83 -3.81 -15.98
N GLY A 286 9.66 -3.14 -14.83
CA GLY A 286 9.17 -3.75 -13.59
C GLY A 286 7.68 -4.09 -13.60
N LEU A 287 7.16 -4.42 -12.42
CA LEU A 287 5.77 -4.81 -12.21
C LEU A 287 4.87 -3.58 -12.05
N VAL A 288 3.73 -3.56 -12.74
CA VAL A 288 2.70 -2.53 -12.57
C VAL A 288 1.53 -3.09 -11.78
N VAL A 289 1.13 -2.40 -10.72
CA VAL A 289 -0.08 -2.72 -9.94
C VAL A 289 -1.10 -1.62 -10.11
N SER A 290 -2.39 -1.93 -10.24
CA SER A 290 -3.41 -0.88 -10.19
C SER A 290 -3.48 -0.27 -8.78
N ASP A 291 -3.95 0.96 -8.65
CA ASP A 291 -4.49 1.45 -7.38
C ASP A 291 -5.80 0.70 -7.02
N ALA A 292 -6.35 0.93 -5.83
CA ALA A 292 -7.44 0.14 -5.27
C ALA A 292 -8.70 0.19 -6.14
N THR A 293 -9.03 -0.94 -6.77
CA THR A 293 -10.10 -1.04 -7.78
C THR A 293 -11.54 -0.82 -7.28
N PRO A 294 -11.84 -0.78 -5.97
CA PRO A 294 -13.13 -0.28 -5.48
C PRO A 294 -13.30 1.25 -5.56
N MET A 295 -12.24 2.04 -5.77
CA MET A 295 -12.30 3.50 -5.79
C MET A 295 -13.18 4.05 -6.93
N ALA A 296 -13.82 5.21 -6.69
CA ALA A 296 -14.69 5.86 -7.67
C ALA A 296 -13.94 6.36 -8.91
N GLY A 297 -12.63 6.61 -8.82
CA GLY A 297 -11.81 6.93 -9.98
C GLY A 297 -11.76 5.84 -11.06
N LEU A 298 -11.91 4.58 -10.68
CA LEU A 298 -12.04 3.46 -11.63
C LEU A 298 -13.51 3.12 -11.89
N THR A 299 -14.30 2.96 -10.82
CA THR A 299 -15.70 2.48 -10.93
C THR A 299 -16.64 3.52 -11.55
N GLY A 300 -16.30 4.81 -11.46
CA GLY A 300 -17.00 5.88 -12.19
C GLY A 300 -16.61 5.98 -13.66
N TRP A 301 -15.47 5.38 -14.07
CA TRP A 301 -15.00 5.42 -15.45
C TRP A 301 -15.58 4.30 -16.31
N ALA A 302 -15.61 3.09 -15.80
CA ALA A 302 -16.09 1.92 -16.53
C ALA A 302 -16.83 0.99 -15.59
N ASP A 303 -17.80 0.26 -16.15
CA ASP A 303 -18.42 -0.83 -15.41
C ASP A 303 -17.36 -1.88 -15.05
N ARG A 304 -17.61 -2.64 -13.98
CA ARG A 304 -16.63 -3.61 -13.47
C ARG A 304 -16.34 -4.71 -14.51
N ALA A 305 -17.36 -5.08 -15.29
CA ALA A 305 -17.24 -6.07 -16.36
C ALA A 305 -16.31 -5.64 -17.52
N THR A 306 -16.15 -4.35 -17.77
CA THR A 306 -15.16 -3.81 -18.69
C THR A 306 -13.82 -3.56 -18.00
N ALA A 307 -13.85 -2.93 -16.82
CA ALA A 307 -12.64 -2.47 -16.13
C ALA A 307 -11.71 -3.61 -15.70
N VAL A 308 -12.25 -4.75 -15.25
CA VAL A 308 -11.45 -5.88 -14.73
C VAL A 308 -10.48 -6.43 -15.79
N PRO A 309 -10.92 -6.93 -16.96
CA PRO A 309 -9.98 -7.40 -17.97
C PRO A 309 -9.19 -6.26 -18.62
N LEU A 310 -9.80 -5.07 -18.76
CA LEU A 310 -9.13 -3.93 -19.37
C LEU A 310 -7.93 -3.44 -18.55
N ALA A 311 -7.99 -3.47 -17.22
CA ALA A 311 -6.86 -3.06 -16.39
C ALA A 311 -5.60 -3.87 -16.69
N ILE A 312 -5.77 -5.19 -16.86
CA ILE A 312 -4.66 -6.08 -17.22
C ILE A 312 -4.25 -5.88 -18.67
N GLU A 313 -5.21 -5.85 -19.61
CA GLU A 313 -4.96 -5.61 -21.04
C GLU A 313 -4.25 -4.27 -21.31
N ALA A 314 -4.56 -3.23 -20.55
CA ALA A 314 -3.94 -1.92 -20.64
C ALA A 314 -2.47 -1.89 -20.15
N GLY A 315 -2.05 -2.88 -19.35
CA GLY A 315 -0.65 -3.06 -18.95
C GLY A 315 -0.40 -3.17 -17.45
N CYS A 316 -1.42 -3.14 -16.59
CA CYS A 316 -1.27 -3.55 -15.19
C CYS A 316 -0.98 -5.06 -15.15
N ASP A 317 -0.06 -5.48 -14.29
CA ASP A 317 0.24 -6.89 -14.04
C ASP A 317 -0.52 -7.43 -12.81
N VAL A 318 -0.87 -6.55 -11.85
CA VAL A 318 -1.63 -6.91 -10.64
C VAL A 318 -2.87 -6.04 -10.52
N PHE A 319 -4.00 -6.69 -10.25
CA PHE A 319 -5.30 -6.08 -9.96
C PHE A 319 -5.50 -5.98 -8.44
N LEU A 320 -5.52 -4.76 -7.93
CA LEU A 320 -5.53 -4.49 -6.50
C LEU A 320 -6.95 -4.47 -5.92
N PHE A 321 -7.15 -5.21 -4.83
CA PHE A 321 -8.42 -5.35 -4.09
C PHE A 321 -9.59 -5.83 -4.95
N PRO A 322 -9.45 -6.99 -5.62
CA PRO A 322 -10.57 -7.61 -6.32
C PRO A 322 -11.70 -7.96 -5.35
N VAL A 323 -12.92 -7.93 -5.85
CA VAL A 323 -14.10 -8.46 -5.17
C VAL A 323 -14.07 -9.98 -5.26
N GLU A 324 -13.98 -10.63 -4.10
CA GLU A 324 -13.94 -12.08 -3.96
C GLU A 324 -15.13 -12.75 -4.67
N GLY A 325 -14.84 -13.82 -5.41
CA GLY A 325 -15.83 -14.53 -6.21
C GLY A 325 -16.41 -13.77 -7.41
N VAL A 326 -16.06 -12.50 -7.66
CA VAL A 326 -16.59 -11.73 -8.80
C VAL A 326 -15.52 -11.48 -9.84
N ASP A 327 -14.43 -10.81 -9.47
CA ASP A 327 -13.51 -10.26 -10.47
C ASP A 327 -12.68 -11.32 -11.18
N ALA A 328 -12.35 -12.44 -10.53
CA ALA A 328 -11.70 -13.57 -11.19
C ALA A 328 -12.56 -14.13 -12.35
N ARG A 329 -13.88 -14.24 -12.15
CA ARG A 329 -14.82 -14.68 -13.21
C ARG A 329 -14.93 -13.66 -14.34
N LEU A 330 -14.90 -12.37 -14.02
CA LEU A 330 -14.89 -11.31 -15.05
C LEU A 330 -13.59 -11.31 -15.86
N MET A 331 -12.47 -11.66 -15.23
CA MET A 331 -11.18 -11.84 -15.90
C MET A 331 -11.21 -13.04 -16.85
N GLU A 332 -11.73 -14.18 -16.40
CA GLU A 332 -11.93 -15.38 -17.23
C GLU A 332 -12.85 -15.09 -18.43
N GLU A 333 -13.95 -14.38 -18.21
CA GLU A 333 -14.86 -13.95 -19.27
C GLU A 333 -14.19 -12.97 -20.25
N GLY A 334 -13.38 -12.06 -19.74
CA GLY A 334 -12.56 -11.16 -20.55
C GLY A 334 -11.61 -11.92 -21.47
N LEU A 335 -10.94 -12.95 -20.94
CA LEU A 335 -10.07 -13.83 -21.72
C LEU A 335 -10.85 -14.59 -22.80
N ARG A 336 -11.98 -15.21 -22.41
CA ARG A 336 -12.84 -15.97 -23.32
C ARG A 336 -13.41 -15.11 -24.47
N THR A 337 -13.69 -13.83 -24.19
CA THR A 337 -14.23 -12.88 -25.17
C THR A 337 -13.16 -12.10 -25.95
N GLY A 338 -11.86 -12.31 -25.65
CA GLY A 338 -10.75 -11.60 -26.28
C GLY A 338 -10.57 -10.15 -25.82
N ARG A 339 -11.23 -9.74 -24.73
CA ARG A 339 -11.00 -8.44 -24.07
C ARG A 339 -9.73 -8.42 -23.22
N LEU A 340 -9.27 -9.59 -22.80
CA LEU A 340 -7.92 -9.86 -22.30
C LEU A 340 -7.29 -10.88 -23.22
N SER A 341 -6.05 -10.66 -23.65
CA SER A 341 -5.32 -11.62 -24.47
C SER A 341 -4.53 -12.63 -23.64
N GLU A 342 -4.39 -13.87 -24.14
CA GLU A 342 -3.54 -14.90 -23.52
C GLU A 342 -2.08 -14.44 -23.39
N ALA A 343 -1.57 -13.75 -24.41
CA ALA A 343 -0.22 -13.20 -24.40
C ALA A 343 -0.03 -12.17 -23.27
N ARG A 344 -1.03 -11.30 -23.04
CA ARG A 344 -0.98 -10.35 -21.92
C ARG A 344 -1.09 -11.04 -20.57
N LEU A 345 -1.97 -12.02 -20.42
CA LEU A 345 -2.10 -12.82 -19.19
C LEU A 345 -0.77 -13.50 -18.84
N GLU A 346 -0.12 -14.12 -19.83
CA GLU A 346 1.19 -14.75 -19.66
C GLU A 346 2.27 -13.74 -19.26
N GLU A 347 2.33 -12.60 -19.95
CA GLU A 347 3.27 -11.53 -19.67
C GLU A 347 3.10 -10.94 -18.25
N ALA A 348 1.85 -10.72 -17.80
CA ALA A 348 1.54 -10.27 -16.45
C ALA A 348 2.02 -11.28 -15.40
N CYS A 349 1.71 -12.57 -15.61
CA CYS A 349 2.15 -13.64 -14.71
C CYS A 349 3.67 -13.73 -14.63
N LEU A 350 4.38 -13.58 -15.76
CA LEU A 350 5.85 -13.56 -15.78
C LEU A 350 6.40 -12.47 -14.87
N ARG A 351 5.84 -11.25 -14.89
CA ARG A 351 6.30 -10.14 -14.03
C ARG A 351 5.96 -10.35 -12.56
N VAL A 352 4.79 -10.92 -12.24
CA VAL A 352 4.44 -11.29 -10.86
C VAL A 352 5.44 -12.30 -10.31
N LEU A 353 5.71 -13.37 -11.06
CA LEU A 353 6.68 -14.39 -10.67
C LEU A 353 8.11 -13.81 -10.62
N ALA A 354 8.45 -12.90 -11.53
CA ALA A 354 9.74 -12.22 -11.52
C ALA A 354 9.95 -11.38 -10.26
N LEU A 355 8.92 -10.66 -9.79
CA LEU A 355 8.99 -9.92 -8.53
C LEU A 355 9.23 -10.86 -7.34
N LYS A 356 8.49 -11.98 -7.28
CA LYS A 356 8.68 -13.02 -6.26
C LYS A 356 10.10 -13.61 -6.29
N ALA A 357 10.66 -13.76 -7.49
CA ALA A 357 12.02 -14.25 -7.69
C ALA A 357 13.09 -13.21 -7.31
N ALA A 358 12.91 -11.94 -7.69
CA ALA A 358 13.81 -10.83 -7.34
C ALA A 358 13.89 -10.62 -5.83
N LEU A 359 12.77 -10.84 -5.13
CA LEU A 359 12.71 -10.85 -3.66
C LEU A 359 13.23 -12.15 -3.03
N GLY A 360 13.66 -13.14 -3.82
CA GLY A 360 14.16 -14.43 -3.34
C GLY A 360 13.14 -15.27 -2.57
N LEU A 361 11.84 -15.04 -2.76
CA LEU A 361 10.79 -15.70 -1.96
C LEU A 361 10.73 -17.22 -2.21
N HIS A 362 11.04 -17.65 -3.43
CA HIS A 362 11.06 -19.05 -3.84
C HIS A 362 12.27 -19.85 -3.32
N ARG A 363 13.25 -19.18 -2.71
CA ARG A 363 14.45 -19.81 -2.12
C ARG A 363 14.38 -19.90 -0.61
N ARG A 364 13.49 -19.13 0.02
CA ARG A 364 13.42 -18.97 1.47
C ARG A 364 12.23 -19.73 2.06
N PRO A 365 12.44 -20.58 3.09
CA PRO A 365 11.33 -21.21 3.80
C PRO A 365 10.46 -20.17 4.52
N VAL A 366 9.26 -20.56 4.94
CA VAL A 366 8.33 -19.68 5.68
C VAL A 366 9.00 -19.09 6.93
N SER A 367 9.78 -19.88 7.67
CA SER A 367 10.48 -19.46 8.89
C SER A 367 11.49 -18.32 8.70
N GLU A 368 11.97 -18.09 7.47
CA GLU A 368 12.86 -16.95 7.15
C GLU A 368 12.10 -15.74 6.59
N ARG A 369 10.81 -15.92 6.30
CA ARG A 369 9.94 -14.90 5.70
C ARG A 369 9.04 -14.22 6.71
N ILE A 370 8.88 -14.76 7.91
CA ILE A 370 8.11 -14.18 9.01
C ILE A 370 8.75 -14.59 10.34
N ALA A 371 8.71 -13.70 11.33
CA ALA A 371 9.22 -13.99 12.66
C ALA A 371 8.22 -14.82 13.50
N THR A 372 8.72 -15.48 14.54
CA THR A 372 7.92 -15.94 15.66
C THR A 372 7.40 -14.75 16.49
N LEU A 373 6.40 -14.99 17.35
CA LEU A 373 5.88 -13.93 18.22
C LEU A 373 6.95 -13.35 19.16
N ASP A 374 7.82 -14.20 19.70
CA ASP A 374 8.86 -13.76 20.63
C ASP A 374 9.97 -12.97 19.93
N GLU A 375 10.41 -13.42 18.75
CA GLU A 375 11.33 -12.65 17.91
C GLU A 375 10.72 -11.30 17.49
N ALA A 376 9.45 -11.30 17.10
CA ALA A 376 8.76 -10.07 16.73
C ALA A 376 8.70 -9.08 17.89
N ARG A 377 8.36 -9.54 19.11
CA ARG A 377 8.39 -8.70 20.32
C ARG A 377 9.78 -8.17 20.67
N ALA A 378 10.84 -8.91 20.33
CA ALA A 378 12.21 -8.48 20.59
C ALA A 378 12.72 -7.46 19.56
N ILE A 379 12.27 -7.55 18.31
CA ILE A 379 12.73 -6.68 17.21
C ILE A 379 11.89 -5.41 17.12
N LEU A 380 10.56 -5.53 17.18
CA LEU A 380 9.65 -4.42 16.99
C LEU A 380 9.84 -3.41 18.13
N ARG A 381 10.38 -2.24 17.78
CA ARG A 381 10.67 -1.18 18.75
C ARG A 381 9.50 -0.21 18.77
N GLY A 382 8.35 -0.68 19.24
CA GLY A 382 7.20 0.20 19.43
C GLY A 382 7.60 1.39 20.30
N SER A 383 7.66 2.61 19.75
CA SER A 383 7.92 3.82 20.54
C SER A 383 6.68 4.39 21.22
N MET A 384 5.57 3.64 21.18
CA MET A 384 4.47 3.72 22.14
C MET A 384 3.83 2.34 22.25
N ILE A 385 4.50 1.36 22.88
CA ILE A 385 3.78 0.15 23.31
C ILE A 385 2.76 0.58 24.35
N ARG A 386 1.54 0.82 23.88
CA ARG A 386 0.39 1.15 24.70
C ARG A 386 -0.19 -0.17 25.17
N PHE A 387 0.36 -0.69 26.25
CA PHE A 387 -0.10 -1.94 26.85
C PHE A 387 -1.53 -1.88 27.37
N TRP A 388 -2.29 -0.80 27.22
CA TRP A 388 -3.65 -0.72 27.75
C TRP A 388 -4.63 -1.73 27.18
N ALA A 389 -4.31 -2.36 26.04
CA ALA A 389 -5.07 -3.48 25.49
C ALA A 389 -4.66 -4.83 26.09
N GLU A 390 -3.46 -4.94 26.69
CA GLU A 390 -2.88 -6.18 27.21
C GLU A 390 -2.80 -6.20 28.76
N ILE A 391 -2.70 -5.02 29.37
CA ILE A 391 -2.54 -4.75 30.79
C ILE A 391 -3.62 -3.74 31.19
N PRO A 392 -4.45 -4.03 32.21
CA PRO A 392 -5.41 -3.06 32.74
C PRO A 392 -4.72 -1.73 33.07
N THR A 393 -5.12 -0.68 32.34
CA THR A 393 -4.46 0.64 32.41
C THR A 393 -5.50 1.73 32.63
N VAL A 394 -5.20 2.64 33.56
CA VAL A 394 -5.99 3.85 33.82
C VAL A 394 -5.14 5.07 33.48
N MET A 395 -5.67 6.01 32.70
CA MET A 395 -5.04 7.31 32.47
C MET A 395 -5.79 8.38 33.23
N VAL A 396 -5.05 9.21 33.96
CA VAL A 396 -5.58 10.35 34.70
C VAL A 396 -5.00 11.64 34.14
N SER A 397 -5.84 12.51 33.62
CA SER A 397 -5.45 13.87 33.26
C SER A 397 -5.64 14.82 34.44
N PHE A 398 -4.55 15.42 34.90
CA PHE A 398 -4.57 16.48 35.92
C PHE A 398 -4.58 17.89 35.30
N GLY A 399 -5.07 18.03 34.07
CA GLY A 399 -5.13 19.33 33.41
C GLY A 399 -6.08 19.29 32.23
N GLN A 400 -5.52 19.04 31.04
CA GLN A 400 -6.25 19.05 29.77
C GLN A 400 -7.37 17.99 29.75
N PRO A 401 -8.67 18.37 29.69
CA PRO A 401 -9.75 17.38 29.67
C PRO A 401 -9.84 16.51 28.41
N TYR A 402 -9.10 16.85 27.35
CA TYR A 402 -9.22 16.28 26.02
C TYR A 402 -8.16 15.22 25.65
N LEU A 403 -7.32 14.77 26.59
CA LEU A 403 -6.24 13.81 26.29
C LEU A 403 -6.75 12.44 25.85
N LEU A 404 -8.03 12.14 26.05
CA LEU A 404 -8.66 10.94 25.51
C LEU A 404 -8.63 10.93 23.97
N ASN A 405 -8.62 12.10 23.31
CA ASN A 405 -8.44 12.22 21.86
C ASN A 405 -7.13 11.58 21.38
N ASP A 406 -6.08 11.63 22.20
CA ASP A 406 -4.77 11.06 21.89
C ASP A 406 -4.67 9.58 22.32
N ALA A 407 -5.68 9.06 23.02
CA ALA A 407 -5.76 7.70 23.55
C ALA A 407 -7.19 7.11 23.46
N PRO A 408 -7.86 7.14 22.29
CA PRO A 408 -9.29 6.88 22.18
C PRO A 408 -9.69 5.44 22.56
N GLN A 409 -8.74 4.50 22.52
CA GLN A 409 -8.93 3.08 22.81
C GLN A 409 -8.67 2.71 24.28
N LEU A 410 -8.37 3.68 25.14
CA LEU A 410 -8.11 3.43 26.54
C LEU A 410 -9.42 3.09 27.27
N GLY A 411 -9.48 1.93 27.92
CA GLY A 411 -10.69 1.46 28.59
C GLY A 411 -11.10 2.24 29.84
N THR A 412 -10.22 3.06 30.43
CA THR A 412 -10.54 3.86 31.63
C THR A 412 -9.75 5.17 31.66
N TYR A 413 -10.47 6.29 31.64
CA TYR A 413 -9.91 7.64 31.66
C TYR A 413 -10.57 8.51 32.73
N VAL A 414 -9.78 9.31 33.44
CA VAL A 414 -10.23 10.21 34.51
C VAL A 414 -9.75 11.63 34.25
N ASN A 415 -10.67 12.61 34.29
CA ASN A 415 -10.32 14.03 34.33
C ASN A 415 -10.34 14.56 35.78
N ALA A 416 -9.19 15.07 36.22
CA ALA A 416 -8.98 15.68 37.52
C ALA A 416 -8.72 17.20 37.44
N TYR A 417 -8.54 17.75 36.23
CA TYR A 417 -8.53 19.19 35.89
C TYR A 417 -7.43 20.06 36.50
N THR A 418 -6.70 19.60 37.52
CA THR A 418 -5.60 20.36 38.15
C THR A 418 -4.51 19.48 38.72
N VAL A 419 -3.25 19.92 38.60
CA VAL A 419 -2.05 19.21 39.06
C VAL A 419 -1.77 19.38 40.57
N GLN A 420 -2.64 20.07 41.30
CA GLN A 420 -2.41 20.35 42.71
C GLN A 420 -2.55 19.10 43.60
N ALA A 421 -1.70 19.02 44.62
CA ALA A 421 -1.61 17.86 45.52
C ALA A 421 -2.94 17.41 46.17
N PRO A 422 -3.88 18.30 46.58
CA PRO A 422 -5.16 17.86 47.11
C PRO A 422 -5.99 17.03 46.12
N TRP A 423 -5.96 17.38 44.83
CA TRP A 423 -6.66 16.65 43.76
C TRP A 423 -6.01 15.31 43.46
N GLN A 424 -4.68 15.25 43.43
CA GLN A 424 -3.97 13.98 43.29
C GLN A 424 -4.33 13.00 44.41
N ARG A 425 -4.38 13.48 45.66
CA ARG A 425 -4.81 12.65 46.80
C ARG A 425 -6.27 12.23 46.69
N ALA A 426 -7.16 13.12 46.24
CA ALA A 426 -8.57 12.79 46.03
C ALA A 426 -8.74 11.71 44.94
N VAL A 427 -8.06 11.84 43.80
CA VAL A 427 -8.05 10.81 42.75
C VAL A 427 -7.56 9.47 43.30
N ALA A 428 -6.46 9.44 44.05
CA ALA A 428 -5.95 8.21 44.63
C ALA A 428 -6.98 7.53 45.55
N ARG A 429 -7.65 8.28 46.43
CA ARG A 429 -8.71 7.73 47.31
C ARG A 429 -9.89 7.19 46.51
N LYS A 430 -10.31 7.88 45.44
CA LYS A 430 -11.41 7.44 44.57
C LYS A 430 -11.05 6.20 43.75
N LEU A 431 -9.83 6.12 43.22
CA LEU A 431 -9.33 4.92 42.53
C LEU A 431 -9.25 3.71 43.47
N LEU A 432 -8.92 3.93 44.75
CA LEU A 432 -8.91 2.91 45.79
C LEU A 432 -10.30 2.58 46.37
N GLY A 433 -11.38 3.20 45.86
CA GLY A 433 -12.76 2.97 46.31
C GLY A 433 -13.09 3.55 47.68
N GLN A 434 -12.25 4.45 48.23
CA GLN A 434 -12.43 5.07 49.55
C GLN A 434 -13.40 6.26 49.49
N GLU A 435 -13.61 6.82 48.31
CA GLU A 435 -14.56 7.91 48.05
C GLU A 435 -15.26 7.66 46.71
N ALA A 436 -16.50 8.15 46.57
CA ALA A 436 -17.25 8.06 45.31
C ALA A 436 -16.77 9.10 44.28
N TRP A 437 -17.01 8.82 43.00
CA TRP A 437 -16.89 9.79 41.91
C TRP A 437 -18.19 10.59 41.79
N GLU A 438 -18.13 11.89 42.03
CA GLU A 438 -19.30 12.79 42.00
C GLU A 438 -19.20 13.85 40.89
N GLY A 439 -18.05 13.90 40.19
CA GLY A 439 -17.80 14.89 39.15
C GLY A 439 -18.61 14.61 37.89
N VAL A 440 -19.20 15.67 37.33
CA VAL A 440 -19.83 15.66 36.01
C VAL A 440 -18.94 16.46 35.06
N SER A 441 -18.62 15.91 33.89
CA SER A 441 -17.79 16.61 32.91
C SER A 441 -18.52 17.87 32.41
N PRO A 442 -17.93 19.08 32.52
CA PRO A 442 -18.53 20.31 32.01
C PRO A 442 -18.25 20.55 30.52
N VAL A 443 -17.51 19.64 29.87
CA VAL A 443 -17.14 19.68 28.46
C VAL A 443 -17.38 18.31 27.82
N ASP A 444 -17.30 18.21 26.48
CA ASP A 444 -17.22 16.92 25.79
C ASP A 444 -15.76 16.42 25.78
N PRO A 445 -15.36 15.50 26.68
CA PRO A 445 -13.98 15.01 26.71
C PRO A 445 -13.66 14.13 25.50
N PHE A 446 -14.68 13.70 24.75
CA PHE A 446 -14.55 12.88 23.55
C PHE A 446 -14.29 13.72 22.30
N CYS A 447 -14.30 15.05 22.39
CA CYS A 447 -14.00 15.95 21.27
C CYS A 447 -14.87 15.73 20.02
N GLY A 448 -16.09 15.22 20.17
CA GLY A 448 -16.95 14.81 19.06
C GLY A 448 -16.49 13.55 18.31
N ASP A 449 -15.42 12.88 18.73
CA ASP A 449 -14.92 11.63 18.14
C ASP A 449 -15.73 10.43 18.67
N PRO A 450 -16.47 9.71 17.81
CA PRO A 450 -17.17 8.48 18.19
C PRO A 450 -16.21 7.37 18.65
N SER A 451 -14.98 7.33 18.14
CA SER A 451 -14.01 6.27 18.44
C SER A 451 -13.55 6.29 19.90
N ALA A 452 -13.52 7.49 20.52
CA ALA A 452 -13.17 7.70 21.91
C ALA A 452 -14.27 7.27 22.90
N ARG A 453 -15.50 6.98 22.42
CA ARG A 453 -16.65 6.60 23.26
C ARG A 453 -16.82 5.09 23.44
N PHE A 454 -16.09 4.28 22.68
CA PHE A 454 -16.23 2.82 22.70
C PHE A 454 -15.16 2.17 23.58
N SER A 455 -15.55 1.80 24.80
CA SER A 455 -14.73 1.02 25.74
C SER A 455 -15.40 -0.33 26.07
N GLY A 456 -15.63 -1.17 25.06
CA GLY A 456 -16.16 -2.52 25.26
C GLY A 456 -15.64 -3.50 24.22
N PRO A 457 -15.57 -4.81 24.52
CA PRO A 457 -15.36 -5.81 23.49
C PRO A 457 -16.47 -5.68 22.43
N LEU A 458 -16.12 -5.79 21.15
CA LEU A 458 -17.10 -5.92 20.08
C LEU A 458 -18.13 -6.99 20.50
N PRO A 459 -19.44 -6.73 20.41
CA PRO A 459 -20.43 -7.73 20.75
C PRO A 459 -20.22 -8.92 19.82
N VAL A 460 -19.84 -10.06 20.42
CA VAL A 460 -19.94 -11.37 19.78
C VAL A 460 -21.42 -11.55 19.48
N ARG A 461 -21.82 -11.30 18.22
CA ARG A 461 -23.11 -11.75 17.74
C ARG A 461 -22.97 -13.26 17.54
N GLY A 462 -23.67 -14.02 18.39
CA GLY A 462 -23.79 -15.47 18.28
C GLY A 462 -24.60 -15.91 17.09
#